data_AF-A0A852LF52-F1
#
_entry.id   AF-A0A852LF52-F1
#
_cell.length_a   1.000
_cell.length_b   1.000
_cell.length_c   1.000
_cell.angle_alpha   90.00
_cell.angle_beta   90.00
_cell.angle_gamma   90.00
#
_symmetry.space_group_name_H-M   'P 1'
#
loop_
_entity.id
_entity.type
_entity.pdbx_description
1 polymer ?
#
loop_
_entity_poly.entity_id
_entity_poly.type
_entity_poly.pdbx_seq_one_letter_code
_entity_poly.pdbx_strand_id
1 'polypeptide(L)' 'GRLPGLRPAEPGEFTRRAFRRGKLDLTAAEGLGDLIRAETEAQRRQALRQMEGELGRLYQRWSDTLTQVRA' A
#
# COMPACT_ATOMS: atom_id res chain seq x y z
N GLY A 1 -14.48 -2.97 24.66
CA GLY A 1 -13.51 -3.48 25.64
C GLY A 1 -12.26 -2.61 25.63
N ARG A 2 -11.71 -2.27 26.80
CA ARG A 2 -10.39 -1.65 26.93
C ARG A 2 -9.44 -2.66 27.56
N LEU A 3 -8.28 -2.84 26.97
CA LEU A 3 -7.17 -3.61 27.54
C LEU A 3 -6.21 -2.63 28.24
N PRO A 4 -5.71 -2.93 29.45
CA PRO A 4 -4.74 -2.07 30.13
C PRO A 4 -3.52 -1.79 29.24
N GLY A 5 -3.08 -0.52 29.20
CA GLY A 5 -1.93 -0.09 28.39
C GLY A 5 -2.17 0.03 26.89
N LEU A 6 -3.38 -0.26 26.40
CA LEU A 6 -3.74 -0.15 24.98
C LEU A 6 -4.84 0.89 24.76
N ARG A 7 -4.75 1.60 23.64
CA ARG A 7 -5.82 2.45 23.12
C ARG A 7 -6.45 1.82 21.87
N PRO A 8 -7.73 2.10 21.60
CA PRO A 8 -8.32 1.79 20.30
C PRO A 8 -7.47 2.39 19.18
N ALA A 9 -7.38 1.65 18.07
CA ALA A 9 -6.72 2.14 16.87
C ALA A 9 -7.61 3.16 16.16
N GLU A 10 -6.99 4.17 15.56
CA GLU A 10 -7.66 5.05 14.61
C GLU A 10 -7.95 4.30 13.30
N PRO A 11 -8.92 4.77 12.49
CA PRO A 11 -9.18 4.20 11.17
C PRO A 11 -7.90 4.14 10.35
N GLY A 12 -7.54 2.95 9.82
CA GLY A 12 -6.36 2.74 8.97
C GLY A 12 -5.01 2.84 9.70
N GLU A 13 -4.98 2.92 11.03
CA GLU A 13 -3.74 3.19 11.76
C GLU A 13 -2.66 2.12 11.55
N PHE A 14 -3.03 0.84 11.49
CA PHE A 14 -2.07 -0.24 11.27
C PHE A 14 -1.44 -0.18 9.87
N THR A 15 -2.24 0.08 8.83
CA THR A 15 -1.74 0.27 7.47
C THR A 15 -0.84 1.50 7.38
N ARG A 16 -1.22 2.62 8.03
CA ARG A 16 -0.36 3.81 8.13
C ARG A 16 0.97 3.51 8.82
N ARG A 17 0.96 2.72 9.90
CA ARG A 17 2.18 2.30 10.60
C ARG A 17 3.06 1.42 9.71
N ALA A 18 2.49 0.50 8.94
CA ALA A 18 3.23 -0.34 7.99
C ALA A 18 3.89 0.50 6.89
N PHE A 19 3.18 1.47 6.32
CA PHE A 19 3.71 2.42 5.35
C PHE A 19 4.87 3.25 5.93
N ARG A 20 4.66 3.90 7.09
CA ARG A 20 5.69 4.73 7.74
C ARG A 20 6.95 3.96 8.14
N ARG A 21 6.83 2.65 8.34
CA ARG A 21 7.97 1.77 8.66
C ARG A 21 8.59 1.11 7.42
N GLY A 22 8.17 1.49 6.21
CA GLY A 22 8.71 0.98 4.95
C GLY A 22 8.35 -0.48 4.66
N LYS A 23 7.41 -1.07 5.41
CA LYS A 23 6.92 -2.43 5.14
C LYS A 23 6.06 -2.47 3.88
N LEU A 24 5.37 -1.37 3.59
CA LEU A 24 4.55 -1.15 2.41
C LEU A 24 4.95 0.20 1.80
N ASP A 25 4.93 0.31 0.48
CA ASP A 25 4.88 1.62 -0.17
C ASP A 25 3.45 2.19 -0.17
N LEU A 26 3.27 3.42 -0.64
CA LEU A 26 1.97 4.08 -0.64
C LEU A 26 0.96 3.34 -1.55
N THR A 27 1.41 2.87 -2.72
CA THR A 27 0.56 2.15 -3.68
C THR A 27 0.07 0.82 -3.12
N ALA A 28 0.92 0.12 -2.38
CA ALA A 28 0.56 -1.13 -1.72
C ALA A 28 -0.42 -0.91 -0.56
N ALA A 29 -0.26 0.19 0.19
CA ALA A 29 -1.18 0.58 1.26
C ALA A 29 -2.58 0.93 0.73
N GLU A 30 -2.66 1.62 -0.42
CA GLU A 30 -3.92 1.91 -1.12
C GLU A 30 -4.56 0.65 -1.69
N GLY A 31 -3.76 -0.21 -2.34
CA GLY A 31 -4.20 -1.50 -2.87
C GLY A 31 -4.82 -2.42 -1.81
N LEU A 32 -4.31 -2.39 -0.57
CA LEU A 32 -4.95 -3.11 0.55
C LEU A 32 -6.35 -2.56 0.86
N GLY A 33 -6.51 -1.24 0.85
CA GLY A 33 -7.81 -0.59 1.08
C GLY A 33 -8.82 -0.93 -0.02
N ASP A 34 -8.37 -0.94 -1.26
CA ASP A 34 -9.20 -1.30 -2.42
C ASP A 34 -9.55 -2.79 -2.43
N LEU A 35 -8.63 -3.65 -1.97
CA LEU A 35 -8.88 -5.08 -1.86
C LEU A 35 -9.99 -5.38 -0.87
N ILE A 36 -10.01 -4.69 0.28
CA ILE A 36 -11.07 -4.80 1.29
C ILE A 36 -12.42 -4.33 0.75
N ARG A 37 -12.43 -3.33 -0.15
CA ARG A 37 -13.65 -2.73 -0.72
C ARG A 37 -14.08 -3.36 -2.05
N ALA A 38 -13.36 -4.35 -2.57
CA ALA A 38 -13.64 -4.90 -3.89
C ALA A 38 -15.02 -5.56 -3.94
N GLU A 39 -15.85 -5.13 -4.90
CA GLU A 39 -17.20 -5.67 -5.13
C GLU A 39 -17.22 -6.67 -6.28
N THR A 40 -16.20 -6.64 -7.14
CA THR A 40 -16.06 -7.52 -8.30
C THR A 40 -14.74 -8.28 -8.27
N GLU A 41 -14.74 -9.44 -8.90
CA GLU A 41 -13.52 -10.25 -9.06
C GLU A 41 -12.43 -9.52 -9.87
N ALA A 42 -12.82 -8.60 -10.76
CA ALA A 42 -11.87 -7.75 -11.48
C ALA A 42 -11.19 -6.75 -10.54
N GLN A 43 -11.96 -6.04 -9.70
CA GLN A 43 -11.43 -5.12 -8.68
C GLN A 43 -10.53 -5.86 -7.69
N ARG A 44 -10.95 -7.05 -7.21
CA ARG A 44 -10.16 -7.86 -6.27
C ARG A 44 -8.79 -8.22 -6.86
N ARG A 45 -8.78 -8.71 -8.11
CA ARG A 45 -7.53 -9.06 -8.81
C ARG A 45 -6.63 -7.86 -9.06
N GLN A 46 -7.21 -6.71 -9.41
CA GLN A 46 -6.45 -5.47 -9.58
C GLN A 46 -5.83 -5.00 -8.25
N ALA A 47 -6.64 -4.91 -7.20
CA ALA A 47 -6.20 -4.43 -5.90
C ALA A 47 -5.14 -5.35 -5.28
N LEU A 48 -5.25 -6.66 -5.48
CA LEU A 48 -4.24 -7.63 -5.05
C LEU A 48 -2.88 -7.36 -5.71
N ARG A 49 -2.85 -7.17 -7.03
CA ARG A 49 -1.62 -6.83 -7.77
C ARG A 49 -0.98 -5.53 -7.30
N GLN A 50 -1.81 -4.52 -7.00
CA GLN A 50 -1.31 -3.26 -6.43
C GLN A 50 -0.73 -3.45 -5.02
N MET A 51 -1.43 -4.19 -4.16
CA MET A 51 -0.96 -4.53 -2.81
C MET A 51 0.38 -5.30 -2.83
N GLU A 52 0.60 -6.15 -3.84
CA GLU A 52 1.84 -6.88 -4.09
C GLU A 52 2.96 -6.01 -4.71
N GLY A 53 2.75 -4.70 -4.83
CA GLY A 53 3.76 -3.73 -5.22
C GLY A 53 4.08 -3.72 -6.72
N GLU A 54 3.15 -4.15 -7.59
CA GLU A 54 3.36 -4.03 -9.04
C GLU A 54 3.53 -2.57 -9.49
N LEU A 55 2.71 -1.66 -8.96
CA LEU A 55 2.78 -0.22 -9.29
C LEU A 55 4.05 0.43 -8.73
N GLY A 56 4.39 0.17 -7.46
CA GLY A 56 5.64 0.66 -6.87
C GLY A 56 6.87 0.26 -7.68
N ARG A 57 6.96 -1.01 -8.11
CA ARG A 57 8.03 -1.50 -8.99
C ARG A 57 8.03 -0.82 -10.36
N LEU A 58 6.86 -0.56 -10.93
CA LEU A 58 6.74 0.14 -12.21
C LEU A 58 7.26 1.58 -12.12
N TYR A 59 6.84 2.32 -11.10
CA TYR A 59 7.23 3.70 -10.90
C TYR A 59 8.71 3.83 -10.56
N GLN A 60 9.27 2.91 -9.78
CA GLN A 60 10.70 2.87 -9.50
C GLN A 60 11.51 2.73 -10.79
N ARG A 61 11.13 1.80 -11.69
CA ARG A 61 11.81 1.63 -12.98
C ARG A 61 11.79 2.89 -13.84
N TRP A 62 10.66 3.59 -13.88
CA TRP A 62 10.56 4.86 -14.60
C TRP A 62 11.43 5.93 -13.98
N SER A 63 11.39 6.06 -12.64
CA SER A 63 12.24 7.00 -11.90
C SER A 63 13.73 6.74 -12.17
N ASP A 64 14.16 5.48 -12.16
CA ASP A 64 15.55 5.09 -12.41
C ASP A 64 15.97 5.47 -13.84
N THR A 65 15.12 5.19 -14.83
CA THR A 65 15.36 5.52 -16.25
C THR A 65 15.52 7.03 -16.44
N LEU A 66 14.61 7.82 -15.88
CA LEU A 66 14.65 9.28 -15.98
C LEU A 66 15.87 9.87 -15.25
N THR A 67 16.29 9.26 -14.14
CA THR A 67 17.48 9.69 -13.40
C THR A 67 18.75 9.40 -14.19
N GLN A 68 18.83 8.23 -14.85
CA GLN A 68 19.97 7.85 -15.69
C GLN A 68 20.16 8.76 -16.89
N VAL A 69 19.08 9.18 -17.56
CA VAL A 69 19.16 10.07 -18.73
C VAL A 69 19.52 11.52 -18.35
N ARG A 70 19.25 11.93 -17.11
CA ARG A 70 19.58 13.26 -16.59
C ARG A 70 21.05 13.41 -16.18
N ALA A 71 21.68 12.32 -15.74
CA ALA A 71 23.07 12.29 -15.29
C ALA A 71 24.05 12.32 -16.47
#